data_AF-A0A1E1UW45-F1
#
_entry.id   AF-A0A1E1UW45-F1
#
_cell.length_a   1.000
_cell.length_b   1.000
_cell.length_c   1.000
_cell.angle_alpha   90.00
_cell.angle_beta   90.00
_cell.angle_gamma   90.00
#
_symmetry.space_group_name_H-M   'P 1'
#
loop_
_entity.id
_entity.type
_entity.pdbx_description
1 polymer ?
#
loop_
_entity_poly.entity_id
_entity_poly.type
_entity_poly.pdbx_seq_one_letter_code
_entity_poly.pdbx_strand_id
1 'polypeptide(L)'
;MTDSMRATMLASAAKLRAGWRPEAQSSSTPAAVPLAGRGDQQDPHRLKPPISAGPLHQPPRGMAAAPRHQHKGRSQAGFTLVEVLVVLSIIGLVVGLIGPRVVGYLTDAKVSTARIQATTLSNAVELFFIDNGRYPLEQEGLQALVAAPSNLRTWNGPYLKGSTVPRDPWGRPYGYAVQNDGRGFAITIAGNDRPGGGEGNLAQRQLSSTSGNVTR
;
A
#
# COMPACT_ATOMS: atom_id res chain seq x y z
N MET A 1 40.16 -13.49 55.08
CA MET A 1 39.65 -14.08 53.82
C MET A 1 39.98 -13.14 52.67
N THR A 2 41.21 -13.22 52.22
CA THR A 2 41.69 -12.67 50.96
C THR A 2 41.46 -13.70 49.87
N ASP A 3 41.38 -13.20 48.63
CA ASP A 3 41.74 -13.89 47.39
C ASP A 3 40.60 -14.46 46.53
N SER A 4 40.81 -14.31 45.22
CA SER A 4 40.06 -14.87 44.09
C SER A 4 38.67 -14.32 43.79
N MET A 5 38.62 -13.32 42.90
CA MET A 5 37.81 -13.33 41.66
C MET A 5 38.02 -12.04 40.81
N ARG A 6 39.23 -11.48 40.83
CA ARG A 6 39.73 -10.57 39.78
C ARG A 6 40.70 -11.35 38.90
N ALA A 7 40.19 -12.03 37.87
CA ALA A 7 40.93 -12.40 36.66
C ALA A 7 40.20 -13.53 35.92
N THR A 8 39.44 -13.18 34.89
CA THR A 8 39.27 -14.09 33.75
C THR A 8 39.32 -13.26 32.48
N MET A 9 40.57 -13.09 32.03
CA MET A 9 41.02 -13.13 30.64
C MET A 9 40.64 -11.97 29.71
N LEU A 10 41.45 -10.92 29.79
CA LEU A 10 42.05 -10.31 28.60
C LEU A 10 43.02 -11.32 27.96
N ALA A 11 42.69 -11.80 26.75
CA ALA A 11 43.65 -12.16 25.70
C ALA A 11 42.90 -12.70 24.48
N SER A 12 42.91 -11.99 23.36
CA SER A 12 43.65 -12.43 22.17
C SER A 12 43.28 -11.55 20.97
N ALA A 13 44.18 -10.61 20.68
CA ALA A 13 44.27 -9.99 19.37
C ALA A 13 44.81 -11.01 18.35
N ALA A 14 44.52 -10.74 17.07
CA ALA A 14 45.16 -11.31 15.88
C ALA A 14 44.69 -12.71 15.39
N LYS A 15 43.72 -12.68 14.47
CA LYS A 15 43.66 -13.52 13.26
C LYS A 15 42.71 -12.86 12.25
N LEU A 16 43.15 -11.88 11.48
CA LEU A 16 43.71 -11.99 10.13
C LEU A 16 43.02 -12.99 9.19
N ARG A 17 42.62 -12.41 8.04
CA ARG A 17 42.53 -12.99 6.69
C ARG A 17 41.50 -14.09 6.46
N ALA A 18 40.35 -13.69 5.90
CA ALA A 18 39.97 -14.11 4.54
C ALA A 18 38.68 -13.39 4.09
N GLY A 19 38.78 -12.63 2.99
CA GLY A 19 37.78 -12.74 1.93
C GLY A 19 36.45 -12.00 2.07
N TRP A 20 36.44 -10.71 2.40
CA TRP A 20 35.28 -9.87 2.06
C TRP A 20 35.71 -8.68 1.20
N ARG A 21 35.34 -8.72 -0.09
CA ARG A 21 35.53 -7.67 -1.09
C ARG A 21 34.36 -6.67 -0.99
N PRO A 22 34.60 -5.36 -0.85
CA PRO A 22 33.56 -4.36 -1.07
C PRO A 22 33.45 -4.05 -2.56
N GLU A 23 32.29 -4.36 -3.17
CA GLU A 23 31.94 -3.89 -4.51
C GLU A 23 31.68 -2.38 -4.44
N ALA A 24 32.59 -1.60 -4.99
CA ALA A 24 32.49 -0.17 -5.10
C ALA A 24 32.01 0.22 -6.50
N GLN A 25 31.13 1.22 -6.52
CA GLN A 25 30.92 2.21 -7.60
C GLN A 25 30.15 1.75 -8.86
N SER A 26 29.08 2.48 -9.17
CA SER A 26 29.14 3.47 -10.25
C SER A 26 27.86 4.31 -10.33
N SER A 27 28.03 5.60 -10.10
CA SER A 27 27.17 6.66 -10.57
C SER A 27 27.19 6.70 -12.11
N SER A 28 26.01 6.82 -12.73
CA SER A 28 25.91 7.29 -14.11
C SER A 28 24.75 8.27 -14.28
N THR A 29 25.17 9.49 -14.59
CA THR A 29 24.46 10.69 -15.00
C THR A 29 23.57 10.47 -16.23
N PRO A 30 22.38 11.10 -16.35
CA PRO A 30 21.68 11.19 -17.63
C PRO A 30 22.28 12.34 -18.46
N ALA A 31 23.03 11.99 -19.51
CA ALA A 31 23.47 12.92 -20.53
C ALA A 31 22.34 13.19 -21.54
N ALA A 32 21.99 14.45 -21.70
CA ALA A 32 21.19 14.96 -22.81
C ALA A 32 22.11 15.37 -23.97
N VAL A 33 21.80 14.98 -25.21
CA VAL A 33 22.14 15.73 -26.44
C VAL A 33 21.10 15.42 -27.54
N PRO A 34 20.63 16.42 -28.31
CA PRO A 34 19.66 16.29 -29.41
C PRO A 34 20.33 16.25 -30.80
N LEU A 35 19.64 15.78 -31.84
CA LEU A 35 19.84 16.12 -33.27
C LEU A 35 18.73 15.39 -34.07
N ALA A 36 17.71 16.05 -34.65
CA ALA A 36 17.72 16.84 -35.88
C ALA A 36 18.21 16.06 -37.11
N GLY A 37 17.27 15.71 -38.00
CA GLY A 37 17.54 15.63 -39.44
C GLY A 37 16.94 14.44 -40.19
N ARG A 38 16.06 14.78 -41.14
CA ARG A 38 16.11 14.32 -42.55
C ARG A 38 15.78 12.83 -42.76
N GLY A 39 14.68 12.45 -43.38
CA GLY A 39 14.10 12.93 -44.64
C GLY A 39 13.73 11.67 -45.44
N ASP A 40 12.72 11.80 -46.30
CA ASP A 40 12.48 10.95 -47.47
C ASP A 40 12.33 9.43 -47.28
N GLN A 41 11.16 8.89 -47.65
CA GLN A 41 10.96 8.41 -49.02
C GLN A 41 9.80 7.41 -49.01
N GLN A 42 8.78 7.72 -49.79
CA GLN A 42 7.71 6.81 -50.18
C GLN A 42 8.28 5.68 -51.04
N ASP A 43 7.75 4.46 -50.92
CA ASP A 43 7.78 3.52 -52.04
C ASP A 43 6.53 2.61 -52.06
N PRO A 44 5.58 2.88 -52.97
CA PRO A 44 4.41 2.04 -53.22
C PRO A 44 4.62 1.22 -54.52
N HIS A 45 5.31 0.09 -54.47
CA HIS A 45 5.46 -0.80 -55.63
C HIS A 45 5.39 -2.27 -55.18
N ARG A 46 4.32 -3.00 -55.54
CA ARG A 46 4.12 -3.70 -56.83
C ARG A 46 4.71 -5.11 -56.79
N LEU A 47 3.85 -6.13 -56.65
CA LEU A 47 4.00 -7.41 -57.35
C LEU A 47 2.61 -7.98 -57.72
N LYS A 48 2.21 -7.72 -58.97
CA LYS A 48 1.26 -8.54 -59.75
C LYS A 48 2.00 -9.75 -60.30
N PRO A 49 1.40 -10.95 -60.31
CA PRO A 49 1.70 -11.95 -61.33
C PRO A 49 0.65 -11.99 -62.46
N PRO A 50 1.03 -12.49 -63.66
CA PRO A 50 0.25 -12.37 -64.89
C PRO A 50 -0.76 -13.49 -65.14
N ILE A 51 -1.82 -13.06 -65.82
CA ILE A 51 -2.78 -13.70 -66.73
C ILE A 51 -2.33 -15.06 -67.32
N SER A 52 -3.23 -16.06 -67.29
CA SER A 52 -3.30 -17.10 -68.34
C SER A 52 -4.77 -17.40 -68.66
N ALA A 53 -5.10 -17.34 -69.95
CA ALA A 53 -6.42 -17.49 -70.52
C ALA A 53 -6.60 -18.88 -71.16
N GLY A 54 -7.84 -19.40 -71.13
CA GLY A 54 -8.32 -20.52 -71.94
C GLY A 54 -9.30 -21.44 -71.19
N PRO A 55 -10.17 -22.20 -71.87
CA PRO A 55 -11.20 -21.79 -72.83
C PRO A 55 -12.62 -22.07 -72.32
N LEU A 56 -13.60 -21.46 -72.99
CA LEU A 56 -15.05 -21.68 -72.86
C LEU A 56 -15.42 -23.17 -72.92
N HIS A 57 -16.03 -23.69 -71.86
CA HIS A 57 -16.73 -24.97 -71.88
C HIS A 57 -18.09 -24.81 -71.19
N GLN A 58 -19.16 -24.81 -71.98
CA GLN A 58 -20.53 -25.00 -71.49
C GLN A 58 -20.87 -26.49 -71.54
N PRO A 59 -21.27 -27.09 -70.41
CA PRO A 59 -22.14 -28.26 -70.43
C PRO A 59 -23.58 -27.90 -70.01
N PRO A 60 -24.56 -28.78 -70.30
CA PRO A 60 -25.90 -28.40 -70.70
C PRO A 60 -26.87 -28.19 -69.53
N ARG A 61 -27.97 -27.49 -69.85
CA ARG A 61 -29.23 -27.50 -69.09
C ARG A 61 -29.61 -28.95 -68.74
N GLY A 62 -29.57 -29.25 -67.45
CA GLY A 62 -30.11 -30.47 -66.87
C GLY A 62 -30.68 -30.12 -65.50
N MET A 63 -32.01 -30.19 -65.40
CA MET A 63 -32.77 -30.04 -64.18
C MET A 63 -32.26 -31.01 -63.10
N ALA A 64 -31.80 -30.48 -61.97
CA ALA A 64 -31.79 -31.19 -60.70
C ALA A 64 -31.72 -30.16 -59.57
N ALA A 65 -32.86 -29.96 -58.91
CA ALA A 65 -32.98 -29.11 -57.75
C ALA A 65 -32.03 -29.60 -56.64
N ALA A 66 -31.02 -28.78 -56.31
CA ALA A 66 -30.24 -28.99 -55.11
C ALA A 66 -31.15 -28.86 -53.88
N PRO A 67 -31.11 -29.77 -52.89
CA PRO A 67 -31.77 -29.54 -51.63
C PRO A 67 -31.06 -28.36 -50.98
N ARG A 68 -31.73 -27.21 -50.95
CA ARG A 68 -31.35 -26.11 -50.08
C ARG A 68 -31.37 -26.66 -48.66
N HIS A 69 -30.20 -26.93 -48.09
CA HIS A 69 -30.07 -27.19 -46.67
C HIS A 69 -30.65 -25.98 -45.95
N GLN A 70 -31.91 -26.13 -45.52
CA GLN A 70 -32.59 -25.20 -44.66
C GLN A 70 -31.75 -25.17 -43.39
N HIS A 71 -30.97 -24.10 -43.22
CA HIS A 71 -30.43 -23.75 -41.92
C HIS A 71 -31.66 -23.55 -41.04
N LYS A 72 -32.04 -24.63 -40.33
CA LYS A 72 -33.10 -24.62 -39.34
C LYS A 72 -32.62 -23.61 -38.31
N GLY A 73 -33.12 -22.37 -38.42
CA GLY A 73 -32.77 -21.28 -37.54
C GLY A 73 -32.93 -21.81 -36.13
N ARG A 74 -31.81 -21.89 -35.39
CA ARG A 74 -31.85 -22.30 -33.99
C ARG A 74 -32.78 -21.30 -33.32
N SER A 75 -33.97 -21.75 -32.96
CA SER A 75 -34.92 -20.95 -32.20
C SER A 75 -34.17 -20.40 -31.00
N GLN A 76 -33.93 -19.09 -30.98
CA GLN A 76 -33.47 -18.41 -29.79
C GLN A 76 -34.58 -18.58 -28.77
N ALA A 77 -34.41 -19.54 -27.86
CA ALA A 77 -35.24 -19.63 -26.68
C ALA A 77 -35.01 -18.33 -25.90
N GLY A 78 -36.05 -17.50 -25.81
CA GLY A 78 -36.04 -16.32 -24.98
C GLY A 78 -35.96 -16.72 -23.51
N PHE A 79 -35.20 -15.97 -22.71
CA PHE A 79 -35.17 -16.13 -21.26
C PHE A 79 -36.57 -15.93 -20.69
N THR A 80 -36.97 -16.81 -19.78
CA THR A 80 -38.25 -16.65 -19.08
C THR A 80 -38.09 -15.63 -17.95
N LEU A 81 -39.17 -14.90 -17.62
CA LEU A 81 -39.17 -13.98 -16.47
C LEU A 81 -38.84 -14.72 -15.16
N VAL A 82 -39.35 -15.95 -15.03
CA VAL A 82 -39.15 -16.81 -13.86
C VAL A 82 -37.67 -17.16 -13.67
N GLU A 83 -36.93 -17.40 -14.75
CA GLU A 83 -35.50 -17.71 -14.70
C GLU A 83 -34.69 -16.55 -14.12
N VAL A 84 -34.98 -15.31 -14.55
CA VAL A 84 -34.33 -14.12 -13.98
C VAL A 84 -34.78 -13.87 -12.54
N LEU A 85 -36.05 -14.12 -12.21
CA LEU A 85 -36.59 -13.95 -10.86
C LEU A 85 -35.90 -14.88 -9.84
N VAL A 86 -35.74 -16.16 -10.18
CA VAL A 86 -35.07 -17.13 -9.31
C VAL A 86 -33.59 -16.78 -9.14
N VAL A 87 -32.91 -16.30 -10.18
CA VAL A 87 -31.51 -15.87 -10.08
C VAL A 87 -31.36 -14.65 -9.17
N LEU A 88 -32.22 -13.63 -9.35
CA LEU A 88 -32.19 -12.43 -8.52
C LEU A 88 -32.54 -12.72 -7.06
N SER A 89 -33.44 -13.67 -6.80
CA SER A 89 -33.80 -14.06 -5.42
C SER A 89 -32.64 -14.76 -4.71
N ILE A 90 -31.89 -15.64 -5.40
CA ILE A 90 -30.70 -16.29 -4.84
C ILE A 90 -29.59 -15.25 -4.60
N ILE A 91 -29.33 -14.35 -5.54
CA ILE A 91 -28.33 -13.28 -5.37
C ILE A 91 -28.71 -12.39 -4.18
N GLY A 92 -29.98 -11.98 -4.09
CA GLY A 92 -30.49 -11.18 -2.97
C GLY A 92 -30.32 -11.88 -1.62
N LEU A 93 -30.61 -13.18 -1.55
CA LEU A 93 -30.42 -13.99 -0.35
C LEU A 93 -28.94 -14.04 0.07
N VAL A 94 -28.03 -14.30 -0.87
CA VAL A 94 -26.58 -14.36 -0.59
C VAL A 94 -26.05 -13.00 -0.12
N VAL A 95 -26.39 -11.92 -0.83
CA VAL A 95 -25.97 -10.57 -0.47
C VAL A 95 -26.52 -10.17 0.91
N GLY A 96 -27.77 -10.52 1.21
CA GLY A 96 -28.39 -10.25 2.51
C GLY A 96 -27.65 -10.93 3.68
N LEU A 97 -27.13 -12.15 3.48
CA LEU A 97 -26.41 -12.89 4.51
C LEU A 97 -24.95 -12.44 4.69
N ILE A 98 -24.28 -12.08 3.60
CA ILE A 98 -22.83 -11.76 3.63
C ILE A 98 -22.57 -10.27 3.84
N GLY A 99 -23.44 -9.39 3.34
CA GLY A 99 -23.26 -7.94 3.33
C GLY A 99 -22.85 -7.34 4.68
N PRO A 100 -23.64 -7.54 5.77
CA PRO A 100 -23.31 -7.00 7.09
C PRO A 100 -21.97 -7.51 7.65
N ARG A 101 -21.62 -8.77 7.37
CA ARG A 101 -20.36 -9.36 7.86
C ARG A 101 -19.15 -8.70 7.24
N VAL A 102 -19.16 -8.46 5.92
CA VAL A 102 -18.05 -7.83 5.20
C VAL A 102 -17.77 -6.41 5.74
N VAL A 103 -18.83 -5.63 6.00
CA VAL A 103 -18.69 -4.28 6.57
C VAL A 103 -18.08 -4.32 7.98
N GLY A 104 -18.49 -5.30 8.81
CA GLY A 104 -17.89 -5.54 10.13
C GLY A 104 -16.39 -5.83 10.04
N TYR A 105 -16.00 -6.80 9.22
CA TYR A 105 -14.57 -7.16 9.02
C TYR A 105 -13.71 -5.99 8.57
N LEU A 106 -14.20 -5.17 7.64
CA LEU A 106 -13.47 -3.98 7.18
C LEU A 106 -13.31 -2.95 8.29
N THR A 107 -14.31 -2.81 9.16
CA THR A 107 -14.25 -1.89 10.30
C THR A 107 -13.21 -2.37 11.30
N ASP A 108 -13.23 -3.65 11.68
CA ASP A 108 -12.27 -4.23 12.62
C ASP A 108 -10.82 -4.15 12.10
N ALA A 109 -10.62 -4.40 10.81
CA ALA A 109 -9.32 -4.28 10.17
C ALA A 109 -8.78 -2.84 10.21
N LYS A 110 -9.64 -1.84 9.99
CA LYS A 110 -9.29 -0.42 10.14
C LYS A 110 -8.91 -0.10 11.58
N VAL A 111 -9.71 -0.52 12.55
CA VAL A 111 -9.42 -0.30 13.98
C VAL A 111 -8.06 -0.89 14.38
N SER A 112 -7.79 -2.12 13.97
CA SER A 112 -6.52 -2.80 14.23
C SER A 112 -5.34 -2.05 13.62
N THR A 113 -5.46 -1.63 12.36
CA THR A 113 -4.43 -0.83 11.66
C THR A 113 -4.18 0.49 12.38
N ALA A 114 -5.25 1.19 12.77
CA ALA A 114 -5.15 2.46 13.46
C ALA A 114 -4.39 2.33 14.79
N ARG A 115 -4.60 1.23 15.51
CA ARG A 115 -3.92 0.91 16.77
C ARG A 115 -2.44 0.64 16.57
N ILE A 116 -2.07 -0.17 15.58
CA ILE A 116 -0.67 -0.47 15.25
C ILE A 116 0.08 0.80 14.87
N GLN A 117 -0.54 1.64 14.06
CA GLN A 117 0.01 2.93 13.67
C GLN A 117 0.15 3.87 14.88
N ALA A 118 -0.84 3.95 15.77
CA ALA A 118 -0.75 4.73 17.00
C ALA A 118 0.41 4.27 17.90
N THR A 119 0.59 2.95 18.09
CA THR A 119 1.73 2.41 18.83
C THR A 119 3.06 2.76 18.17
N THR A 120 3.13 2.72 16.83
CA THR A 120 4.34 3.11 16.09
C THR A 120 4.67 4.58 16.32
N LEU A 121 3.66 5.46 16.29
CA LEU A 121 3.83 6.88 16.59
C LEU A 121 4.24 7.10 18.05
N SER A 122 3.64 6.39 19.01
CA SER A 122 4.03 6.46 20.42
C SER A 122 5.49 6.10 20.63
N ASN A 123 5.96 5.01 20.03
CA ASN A 123 7.36 4.60 20.12
C ASN A 123 8.31 5.64 19.51
N ALA A 124 7.92 6.30 18.43
CA ALA A 124 8.70 7.37 17.82
C ALA A 124 8.77 8.62 18.71
N VAL A 125 7.68 8.97 19.40
CA VAL A 125 7.65 10.06 20.39
C VAL A 125 8.55 9.75 21.59
N GLU A 126 8.54 8.51 22.06
CA GLU A 126 9.46 8.06 23.14
C GLU A 126 10.93 8.14 22.69
N LEU A 127 11.23 7.72 21.46
CA LEU A 127 12.59 7.84 20.91
C LEU A 127 13.03 9.30 20.76
N PHE A 128 12.12 10.18 20.34
CA PHE A 128 12.36 11.62 20.31
C PHE A 128 12.70 12.15 21.71
N PHE A 129 12.00 11.70 22.76
CA PHE A 129 12.29 12.08 24.14
C PHE A 129 13.67 11.60 24.59
N ILE A 130 14.07 10.37 24.24
CA ILE A 130 15.40 9.83 24.57
C ILE A 130 16.51 10.71 24.01
N ASP A 131 16.38 11.18 22.76
CA ASP A 131 17.41 11.98 22.10
C ASP A 131 17.41 13.45 22.53
N ASN A 132 16.23 14.03 22.77
CA ASN A 132 16.06 15.48 22.96
C ASN A 132 15.75 15.87 24.41
N GLY A 133 15.51 14.91 25.29
CA GLY A 133 15.17 15.13 26.70
C GLY A 133 13.78 15.74 26.94
N ARG A 134 12.94 15.86 25.89
CA ARG A 134 11.58 16.38 25.96
C ARG A 134 10.71 15.74 24.88
N TYR A 135 9.40 15.71 25.10
CA TYR A 135 8.45 15.38 24.04
C TYR A 135 8.33 16.54 23.03
N PRO A 136 7.82 16.27 21.81
CA PRO A 136 7.44 17.33 20.87
C PRO A 136 6.46 18.32 21.52
N LEU A 137 6.63 19.61 21.23
CA LEU A 137 5.66 20.62 21.69
C LEU A 137 4.37 20.50 20.91
N GLU A 138 3.27 21.04 21.44
CA GLU A 138 1.98 21.04 20.72
C GLU A 138 2.07 21.73 19.34
N GLN A 139 2.87 22.78 19.22
CA GLN A 139 3.09 23.50 17.96
C GLN A 139 3.95 22.72 16.97
N GLU A 140 4.82 21.84 17.47
CA GLU A 140 5.67 20.97 16.64
C GLU A 140 4.91 19.71 16.21
N GLY A 141 4.07 19.18 17.10
CA GLY A 141 3.22 18.02 16.88
C GLY A 141 3.99 16.77 16.45
N LEU A 142 3.28 15.86 15.76
CA LEU A 142 3.88 14.64 15.23
C LEU A 142 4.84 14.92 14.06
N GLN A 143 4.84 16.13 13.51
CA GLN A 143 5.71 16.55 12.41
C GLN A 143 7.17 16.61 12.86
N ALA A 144 7.42 16.86 14.16
CA ALA A 144 8.74 16.76 14.78
C ALA A 144 9.39 15.37 14.62
N LEU A 145 8.57 14.34 14.38
CA LEU A 145 9.03 12.97 14.21
C LEU A 145 9.64 12.71 12.82
N VAL A 146 9.31 13.54 11.83
CA VAL A 146 9.78 13.38 10.44
C VAL A 146 10.69 14.51 9.98
N ALA A 147 10.56 15.70 10.57
CA ALA A 147 11.36 16.86 10.25
C ALA A 147 11.89 17.50 11.53
N ALA A 148 13.15 17.92 11.51
CA ALA A 148 13.79 18.58 12.64
C ALA A 148 13.11 19.92 12.95
N PRO A 149 12.65 20.15 14.20
CA PRO A 149 12.24 21.47 14.65
C PRO A 149 13.42 22.46 14.63
N SER A 150 13.17 23.71 14.24
CA SER A 150 14.23 24.73 14.04
C SER A 150 15.04 25.06 15.29
N ASN A 151 14.49 24.78 16.47
CA ASN A 151 15.06 25.01 17.80
C ASN A 151 15.83 23.80 18.36
N LEU A 152 15.87 22.65 17.67
CA LEU A 152 16.51 21.43 18.17
C LEU A 152 17.78 21.08 17.39
N ARG A 153 18.93 21.22 18.06
CA ARG A 153 20.25 20.82 17.52
C ARG A 153 20.57 19.33 17.74
N THR A 154 19.91 18.70 18.70
CA THR A 154 20.11 17.29 19.11
C THR A 154 19.23 16.30 18.35
N TRP A 155 18.44 16.78 17.38
CA TRP A 155 17.53 15.95 16.63
C TRP A 155 18.30 14.93 15.78
N ASN A 156 17.97 13.65 15.94
CA ASN A 156 18.64 12.52 15.28
C ASN A 156 17.64 11.66 14.47
N GLY A 157 16.53 12.28 14.07
CA GLY A 157 15.49 11.63 13.27
C GLY A 157 15.88 11.45 11.80
N PRO A 158 14.93 11.01 10.95
CA PRO A 158 13.51 10.82 11.24
C PRO A 158 13.22 9.59 12.12
N TYR A 159 12.27 9.75 13.03
CA TYR A 159 11.82 8.74 13.99
C TYR A 159 10.74 7.80 13.44
N LEU A 160 10.21 8.11 12.25
CA LEU A 160 9.24 7.30 11.54
C LEU A 160 9.83 6.73 10.25
N LYS A 161 9.34 5.56 9.86
CA LYS A 161 9.63 4.99 8.53
C LYS A 161 8.84 5.76 7.48
N GLY A 162 9.53 6.57 6.68
CA GLY A 162 8.96 7.42 5.63
C GLY A 162 9.14 8.91 5.91
N SER A 163 8.81 9.74 4.92
CA SER A 163 9.02 11.21 4.99
C SER A 163 7.83 12.00 5.51
N THR A 164 6.74 11.32 5.89
CA THR A 164 5.48 11.96 6.29
C THR A 164 4.81 11.21 7.44
N VAL A 165 4.13 11.94 8.32
CA VAL A 165 3.28 11.34 9.35
C VAL A 165 2.12 10.58 8.66
N PRO A 166 1.92 9.28 8.94
CA PRO A 166 0.83 8.53 8.35
C PRO A 166 -0.52 9.07 8.80
N ARG A 167 -1.53 8.92 7.93
CA ARG A 167 -2.94 9.18 8.28
C ARG A 167 -3.57 7.90 8.81
N ASP A 168 -4.62 8.07 9.59
CA ASP A 168 -5.41 6.95 10.08
C ASP A 168 -6.16 6.24 8.93
N PRO A 169 -6.74 5.05 9.17
CA PRO A 169 -7.45 4.27 8.14
C PRO A 169 -8.77 4.91 7.62
N TRP A 170 -9.17 6.04 8.20
CA TRP A 170 -10.29 6.88 7.74
C TRP A 170 -9.79 8.14 7.01
N GLY A 171 -8.48 8.29 6.83
CA GLY A 171 -7.85 9.42 6.12
C GLY A 171 -7.64 10.68 6.97
N ARG A 172 -7.94 10.62 8.27
CA ARG A 172 -7.80 11.74 9.20
C ARG A 172 -6.37 11.75 9.79
N PRO A 173 -5.81 12.92 10.12
CA PRO A 173 -4.56 12.98 10.85
C PRO A 173 -4.74 12.44 12.27
N TYR A 174 -3.69 11.81 12.81
CA TYR A 174 -3.62 11.49 14.23
C TYR A 174 -3.58 12.77 15.06
N GLY A 175 -4.34 12.80 16.16
CA GLY A 175 -4.24 13.86 17.14
C GLY A 175 -3.07 13.62 18.08
N TYR A 176 -2.43 14.70 18.52
CA TYR A 176 -1.35 14.69 19.49
C TYR A 176 -1.63 15.75 20.54
N ALA A 177 -1.51 15.37 21.81
CA ALA A 177 -1.67 16.29 22.93
C ALA A 177 -0.58 16.02 23.95
N VAL A 178 0.01 17.08 24.48
CA VAL A 178 0.95 17.00 25.59
C VAL A 178 0.14 16.85 26.88
N GLN A 179 0.61 16.02 27.81
CA GLN A 179 -0.02 15.75 29.09
C GLN A 179 0.96 15.96 30.25
N ASN A 180 0.43 16.03 31.47
CA ASN A 180 1.20 16.08 32.71
C ASN A 180 2.30 17.16 32.66
N ASP A 181 1.95 18.37 32.22
CA ASP A 181 2.86 19.52 32.09
C ASP A 181 4.14 19.22 31.27
N GLY A 182 4.00 18.46 30.18
CA GLY A 182 5.15 18.10 29.32
C GLY A 182 5.83 16.78 29.69
N ARG A 183 5.32 16.06 30.70
CA ARG A 183 5.90 14.78 31.16
C ARG A 183 5.19 13.56 30.57
N GLY A 184 4.14 13.76 29.79
CA GLY A 184 3.47 12.71 29.05
C GLY A 184 2.89 13.22 27.75
N PHE A 185 2.31 12.30 26.99
CA PHE A 185 1.62 12.63 25.75
C PHE A 185 0.47 11.65 25.52
N ALA A 186 -0.47 12.03 24.66
CA ALA A 186 -1.46 11.13 24.10
C ALA A 186 -1.53 11.25 22.59
N ILE A 187 -1.83 10.11 21.96
CA ILE A 187 -2.15 10.02 20.55
C ILE A 187 -3.61 9.63 20.44
N THR A 188 -4.40 10.47 19.77
CA THR A 188 -5.83 10.26 19.59
C THR A 188 -6.15 9.91 18.15
N ILE A 189 -7.12 9.01 17.99
CA ILE A 189 -7.65 8.58 16.70
C ILE A 189 -9.05 9.18 16.60
N ALA A 190 -9.33 9.90 15.52
CA ALA A 190 -10.60 10.59 15.34
C ALA A 190 -11.79 9.65 15.04
N GLY A 191 -11.53 8.35 14.89
CA GLY A 191 -12.54 7.32 14.67
C GLY A 191 -13.32 7.46 13.36
N ASN A 192 -14.22 6.50 13.12
CA ASN A 192 -15.19 6.54 12.02
C ASN A 192 -16.34 7.54 12.28
N ASP A 193 -16.33 8.19 13.44
CA ASP A 193 -17.54 8.76 13.98
C ASP A 193 -17.86 10.06 13.24
N ARG A 194 -19.11 10.12 12.76
CA ARG A 194 -19.74 11.37 12.36
C ARG A 194 -19.88 12.23 13.62
N PRO A 195 -19.80 13.57 13.52
CA PRO A 195 -20.11 14.43 14.66
C PRO A 195 -21.50 14.04 15.21
N GLY A 196 -21.57 13.44 16.40
CA GLY A 196 -22.81 12.97 17.03
C GLY A 196 -23.08 11.46 17.04
N GLY A 197 -22.19 10.62 16.49
CA GLY A 197 -22.38 9.17 16.41
C GLY A 197 -21.57 8.37 17.44
N GLY A 198 -21.93 8.46 18.71
CA GLY A 198 -21.60 7.47 19.75
C GLY A 198 -20.11 7.34 20.11
N GLU A 199 -19.74 7.90 21.26
CA GLU A 199 -18.50 7.66 21.98
C GLU A 199 -18.35 6.15 22.30
N GLY A 200 -17.79 5.41 21.33
CA GLY A 200 -17.76 3.95 21.34
C GLY A 200 -16.36 3.43 21.07
N ASN A 201 -15.54 3.40 22.13
CA ASN A 201 -14.53 2.35 22.36
C ASN A 201 -13.16 2.42 21.66
N LEU A 202 -12.64 3.58 21.21
CA LEU A 202 -11.22 3.64 20.79
C LEU A 202 -10.42 4.85 21.30
N ALA A 203 -11.07 5.98 21.59
CA ALA A 203 -10.38 7.19 22.05
C ALA A 203 -10.04 7.18 23.56
N GLN A 204 -10.71 6.35 24.38
CA GLN A 204 -10.59 6.39 25.84
C GLN A 204 -9.76 5.25 26.44
N ARG A 205 -8.98 4.54 25.63
CA ARG A 205 -7.79 3.86 26.16
C ARG A 205 -6.63 4.85 26.02
N GLN A 206 -6.60 5.83 26.92
CA GLN A 206 -5.35 6.53 27.22
C GLN A 206 -4.28 5.43 27.37
N LEU A 207 -3.32 5.39 26.44
CA LEU A 207 -2.06 4.72 26.71
C LEU A 207 -1.35 5.63 27.70
N SER A 208 -1.82 5.62 28.94
CA SER A 208 -1.07 6.14 30.07
C SER A 208 0.12 5.20 30.20
N SER A 209 1.25 5.53 29.57
CA SER A 209 2.51 4.93 29.95
C SER A 209 2.75 5.37 31.40
N THR A 210 2.50 4.45 32.33
CA THR A 210 2.87 4.58 33.73
C THR A 210 4.38 4.75 33.81
N SER A 211 4.85 5.99 33.76
CA SER A 211 6.16 6.35 34.25
C SER A 211 6.02 6.60 35.74
N GLY A 212 6.46 5.64 36.56
CA GLY A 212 6.41 5.79 38.01
C GLY A 212 6.74 4.53 38.80
N ASN A 213 8.00 4.06 38.74
CA ASN A 213 8.68 3.58 39.96
C ASN A 213 10.21 3.53 39.75
N VAL A 214 10.89 4.64 40.02
CA VAL A 214 12.29 4.63 40.47
C VAL A 214 12.26 5.22 41.87
N THR A 215 11.94 4.38 42.85
CA THR A 215 12.10 4.72 44.25
C THR A 215 13.52 4.37 44.68
N ARG A 216 14.27 5.44 44.98
CA ARG A 216 15.49 5.57 45.82
C ARG A 216 16.55 4.47 45.82
#